data_AF-A0A5N6QTZ5-F1
#
_entry.id   AF-A0A5N6QTZ5-F1
#
_cell.length_a   1.000
_cell.length_b   1.000
_cell.length_c   1.000
_cell.angle_alpha   90.00
_cell.angle_beta   90.00
_cell.angle_gamma   90.00
#
_symmetry.space_group_name_H-M   'P 1'
#
loop_
_entity.id
_entity.type
_entity.pdbx_description
1 polymer ?
#
loop_
_entity_poly.entity_id
_entity_poly.type
_entity_poly.pdbx_seq_one_letter_code
_entity_poly.pdbx_strand_id
1 'polypeptide(L)'
;MQIVVDFTASWCGPCRFIAPFLAELAKKLPNVTFLKVDVDELKSVAQDWAVEAMPTFMFLKEGKIVDKVVGAKKDELQQTIAKHTA
;
A
#
# COMPACT_ATOMS: atom_id res chain seq x y z
N MET A 1 5.73 10.25 -10.99
CA MET A 1 6.18 9.61 -9.73
C MET A 1 5.00 8.84 -9.15
N GLN A 2 5.17 7.55 -8.89
CA GLN A 2 4.12 6.68 -8.35
C GLN A 2 4.45 6.30 -6.91
N ILE A 3 3.46 6.37 -6.03
CA ILE A 3 3.60 6.07 -4.61
C ILE A 3 2.57 5.02 -4.25
N VAL A 4 3.00 3.99 -3.52
CA VAL A 4 2.13 2.96 -2.94
C VAL A 4 2.23 3.08 -1.44
N VAL A 5 1.10 3.34 -0.78
CA VAL A 5 1.03 3.47 0.68
C VAL A 5 0.37 2.22 1.26
N ASP A 6 1.11 1.47 2.05
CA ASP A 6 0.64 0.33 2.85
C ASP A 6 0.19 0.80 4.22
N PHE A 7 -1.12 0.85 4.42
CA PHE A 7 -1.73 1.04 5.73
C PHE A 7 -1.78 -0.29 6.48
N THR A 8 -0.95 -0.37 7.52
CA THR A 8 -0.67 -1.58 8.28
C THR A 8 -1.01 -1.40 9.76
N ALA A 9 -0.99 -2.49 10.51
CA ALA A 9 -1.08 -2.46 11.97
C ALA A 9 -0.21 -3.55 12.59
N SER A 10 0.37 -3.28 13.75
CA SER A 10 1.23 -4.23 14.48
C SER A 10 0.56 -5.58 14.79
N TRP A 11 -0.76 -5.57 15.02
CA TRP A 11 -1.60 -6.73 15.33
C TRP A 11 -2.19 -7.42 14.09
N CYS A 12 -1.99 -6.87 12.89
CA CYS A 12 -2.54 -7.41 11.66
C CYS A 12 -1.69 -8.60 11.14
N GLY A 13 -2.19 -9.83 11.34
CA GLY A 13 -1.56 -11.05 10.82
C GLY A 13 -1.35 -11.04 9.28
N PRO A 14 -2.36 -10.72 8.46
CA PRO A 14 -2.22 -10.65 7.01
C PRO A 14 -1.18 -9.63 6.53
N CYS A 15 -0.99 -8.54 7.29
CA CYS A 15 0.00 -7.51 6.98
C CYS A 15 1.44 -8.05 7.08
N ARG A 16 1.72 -8.93 8.04
CA ARG A 16 3.05 -9.57 8.16
C ARG A 16 3.36 -10.48 6.98
N PHE A 17 2.34 -11.10 6.39
CA PHE A 17 2.49 -11.99 5.23
C PHE A 17 2.81 -11.24 3.94
N ILE A 18 2.23 -10.05 3.74
CA ILE A 18 2.41 -9.26 2.53
C ILE A 18 3.65 -8.36 2.57
N ALA A 19 4.13 -7.99 3.77
CA ALA A 19 5.33 -7.17 3.96
C ALA A 19 6.59 -7.63 3.18
N PRO A 20 7.01 -8.91 3.21
CA PRO A 20 8.19 -9.35 2.45
C PRO A 20 7.99 -9.23 0.93
N PHE A 21 6.76 -9.44 0.45
CA PHE A 21 6.42 -9.30 -0.96
C PHE A 21 6.52 -7.84 -1.43
N LEU A 22 6.05 -6.89 -0.62
CA LEU A 22 6.22 -5.45 -0.90
C LEU A 22 7.69 -5.05 -0.91
N ALA A 23 8.49 -5.58 0.02
CA ALA A 23 9.93 -5.31 0.07
C ALA A 23 10.66 -5.83 -1.19
N GLU A 24 10.25 -6.98 -1.73
CA GLU A 24 10.76 -7.46 -3.03
C GLU A 24 10.33 -6.58 -4.20
N LEU A 25 9.08 -6.11 -4.21
CA LEU A 25 8.58 -5.21 -5.24
C LEU A 25 9.31 -3.86 -5.22
N ALA A 26 9.56 -3.31 -4.03
CA ALA A 26 10.33 -2.08 -3.86
C ALA A 26 11.76 -2.21 -4.43
N LYS A 27 12.38 -3.38 -4.34
CA LYS A 27 13.68 -3.66 -4.96
C LYS A 27 13.60 -3.78 -6.49
N LYS A 28 12.51 -4.34 -7.00
CA LYS A 28 12.30 -4.55 -8.45
C LYS A 28 11.84 -3.28 -9.17
N LEU A 29 11.19 -2.36 -8.48
CA LEU A 29 10.54 -1.18 -9.04
C LEU A 29 11.11 0.10 -8.40
N PRO A 30 12.33 0.52 -8.78
CA PRO A 30 12.98 1.70 -8.19
C PRO A 30 12.27 3.03 -8.52
N ASN A 31 11.38 3.02 -9.53
CA ASN A 31 10.56 4.14 -9.94
C ASN A 31 9.25 4.29 -9.11
N VAL A 32 8.94 3.31 -8.26
CA VAL A 32 7.78 3.32 -7.37
C VAL A 32 8.22 3.48 -5.93
N THR A 33 7.69 4.49 -5.24
CA THR A 33 7.96 4.71 -3.82
C THR A 33 6.97 3.92 -2.99
N PHE A 34 7.46 2.99 -2.17
CA PHE A 34 6.63 2.26 -1.22
C PHE A 34 6.73 2.91 0.16
N LEU A 35 5.60 3.30 0.72
CA LEU A 35 5.48 3.88 2.06
C LEU A 35 4.68 2.92 2.94
N LYS A 36 5.04 2.85 4.23
CA LYS A 36 4.30 2.08 5.23
C LYS A 36 3.78 3.05 6.28
N VAL A 37 2.50 2.98 6.58
CA VAL A 37 1.81 3.81 7.56
C VAL A 37 1.18 2.89 8.59
N ASP A 38 1.60 3.00 9.85
CA ASP A 38 0.93 2.30 10.94
C ASP A 38 -0.31 3.11 11.35
N VAL A 39 -1.49 2.49 11.25
CA VAL A 39 -2.77 3.15 11.57
C VAL A 39 -2.92 3.47 13.05
N ASP A 40 -2.21 2.76 13.94
CA ASP A 40 -2.23 3.02 15.37
C ASP A 40 -1.38 4.25 15.73
N GLU A 41 -0.30 4.49 14.99
CA GLU A 41 0.58 5.67 15.14
C GLU A 41 -0.01 6.91 14.45
N LEU A 42 -0.59 6.74 13.25
CA LEU A 42 -1.09 7.84 12.40
C LEU A 42 -2.60 7.75 12.15
N LYS A 43 -3.37 7.73 13.25
CA LYS A 43 -4.84 7.59 13.23
C LYS A 43 -5.55 8.64 12.40
N SER A 44 -5.15 9.91 12.48
CA SER A 44 -5.77 10.98 11.70
C SER A 44 -5.61 10.78 10.20
N VAL A 45 -4.41 10.37 9.76
CA VAL A 45 -4.14 10.10 8.34
C VAL A 45 -4.98 8.91 7.85
N ALA A 46 -5.07 7.84 8.64
CA ALA A 46 -5.90 6.68 8.31
C ALA A 46 -7.39 7.07 8.19
N GLN A 47 -7.88 7.96 9.06
CA GLN A 47 -9.25 8.47 9.01
C GLN A 47 -9.51 9.37 7.79
N ASP A 48 -8.60 10.32 7.50
CA ASP A 48 -8.70 11.23 6.36
C ASP A 48 -8.75 10.46 5.03
N TRP A 49 -8.09 9.31 4.99
CA TRP A 49 -8.03 8.43 3.81
C TRP A 49 -9.08 7.32 3.84
N ALA A 50 -10.01 7.35 4.81
CA ALA A 50 -11.09 6.37 4.97
C ALA A 50 -10.59 4.91 4.96
N VAL A 51 -9.51 4.65 5.71
CA VAL A 51 -8.96 3.30 5.87
C VAL A 51 -9.75 2.56 6.95
N GLU A 52 -10.52 1.56 6.53
CA GLU A 52 -11.40 0.78 7.42
C GLU A 52 -10.87 -0.63 7.72
N ALA A 53 -9.90 -1.11 6.93
CA ALA A 53 -9.37 -2.46 7.04
C ALA A 53 -7.86 -2.49 6.78
N MET A 54 -7.15 -3.42 7.42
CA MET A 54 -5.72 -3.61 7.23
C MET A 54 -5.41 -5.02 6.71
N PRO A 55 -4.47 -5.16 5.76
CA PRO A 55 -3.75 -4.07 5.10
C PRO A 55 -4.62 -3.38 4.04
N THR A 56 -4.47 -2.06 3.88
CA THR A 56 -5.03 -1.32 2.74
C THR A 56 -3.92 -0.64 1.99
N PHE A 57 -3.92 -0.80 0.68
CA PHE A 57 -2.93 -0.23 -0.22
C PHE A 57 -3.56 0.89 -1.03
N MET A 58 -2.99 2.08 -0.92
CA MET A 58 -3.43 3.25 -1.67
C MET A 58 -2.39 3.59 -2.73
N PHE A 59 -2.85 3.80 -3.95
CA PHE A 59 -2.01 4.10 -5.10
C PHE A 59 -2.13 5.57 -5.44
N LEU A 60 -1.01 6.27 -5.46
CA LEU A 60 -0.94 7.67 -5.83
C LEU A 60 -0.10 7.86 -7.08
N LYS A 61 -0.60 8.69 -7.99
CA LYS A 61 0.13 9.18 -9.15
C LYS A 61 -0.09 10.68 -9.22
N GLU A 62 1.00 11.45 -9.29
CA GLU A 62 0.95 12.92 -9.39
C GLU A 62 0.16 13.59 -8.24
N GLY A 63 0.29 13.07 -7.03
CA GLY A 63 -0.37 13.61 -5.83
C GLY A 63 -1.86 13.30 -5.71
N LYS A 64 -2.43 12.50 -6.61
CA LYS A 64 -3.83 12.04 -6.55
C LYS A 64 -3.91 10.55 -6.30
N ILE A 65 -4.90 10.13 -5.52
CA ILE A 65 -5.23 8.71 -5.33
C ILE A 65 -5.87 8.22 -6.64
N VAL A 66 -5.25 7.21 -7.26
CA VAL A 66 -5.69 6.65 -8.55
C VAL A 66 -6.33 5.28 -8.41
N ASP A 67 -5.99 4.53 -7.36
CA ASP A 67 -6.55 3.20 -7.11
C ASP A 67 -6.39 2.81 -5.63
N LYS A 68 -7.12 1.79 -5.17
CA LYS A 68 -6.97 1.20 -3.84
C LYS A 68 -7.19 -0.30 -3.86
N VAL A 69 -6.41 -1.03 -3.06
CA VAL A 69 -6.56 -2.48 -2.87
C VAL A 69 -6.69 -2.74 -1.37
N VAL A 70 -7.76 -3.44 -0.98
CA VAL A 70 -8.01 -3.81 0.42
C VAL A 70 -7.74 -5.31 0.62
N GLY A 71 -6.94 -5.62 1.63
CA GLY A 71 -6.54 -6.97 1.99
C GLY A 71 -5.21 -7.42 1.36
N ALA A 72 -4.67 -8.52 1.87
CA ALA A 72 -3.37 -9.08 1.47
C ALA A 72 -3.43 -9.85 0.13
N LYS A 73 -3.85 -9.19 -0.95
CA LYS A 73 -4.03 -9.79 -2.28
C LYS A 73 -2.84 -9.53 -3.20
N LYS A 74 -1.90 -10.48 -3.26
CA LYS A 74 -0.63 -10.34 -4.02
C LYS A 74 -0.83 -10.06 -5.50
N ASP A 75 -1.71 -10.83 -6.16
CA ASP A 75 -1.92 -10.73 -7.60
C ASP A 75 -2.56 -9.40 -7.98
N GLU A 76 -3.58 -8.97 -7.21
CA GLU A 76 -4.27 -7.69 -7.40
C GLU A 76 -3.30 -6.52 -7.20
N LEU A 77 -2.43 -6.58 -6.17
CA LEU A 77 -1.39 -5.57 -5.95
C LEU A 77 -0.44 -5.46 -7.14
N GLN A 78 0.10 -6.57 -7.63
CA GLN A 78 1.02 -6.57 -8.76
C GLN A 78 0.37 -5.99 -10.03
N GLN A 79 -0.86 -6.39 -10.32
CA GLN A 79 -1.60 -5.91 -11.48
C GLN A 79 -1.87 -4.40 -11.38
N THR A 80 -2.32 -3.91 -10.21
CA THR A 80 -2.59 -2.49 -10.00
C THR A 80 -1.31 -1.66 -10.05
N ILE A 81 -0.20 -2.15 -9.49
CA ILE A 81 1.11 -1.48 -9.66
C ILE A 81 1.46 -1.40 -11.14
N ALA A 82 1.44 -2.51 -11.87
CA ALA A 82 1.80 -2.55 -13.29
C ALA A 82 0.92 -1.64 -14.16
N LYS A 83 -0.40 -1.60 -13.89
CA LYS A 83 -1.37 -0.73 -14.56
C LYS A 83 -1.04 0.76 -14.44
N HIS A 84 -0.47 1.19 -13.31
CA HIS A 84 -0.15 2.59 -13.05
C HIS A 84 1.32 2.96 -13.31
N THR A 85 2.21 1.95 -13.44
CA THR A 85 3.63 2.11 -13.78
C THR A 85 3.87 2.23 -15.28
N ALA A 86 2.96 1.71 -16.12
CA ALA A 86 3.02 1.82 -17.57
C ALA A 86 2.79 3.26 -18.09
#